data_AF-A0A183L3Z4-F1
#
_entry.id   AF-A0A183L3Z4-F1
#
_cell.length_a   1.000
_cell.length_b   1.000
_cell.length_c   1.000
_cell.angle_alpha   90.00
_cell.angle_beta   90.00
_cell.angle_gamma   90.00
#
_symmetry.space_group_name_H-M   'P 1'
#
loop_
_entity.id
_entity.type
_entity.pdbx_description
1 polymer ?
#
loop_
_entity_poly.entity_id
_entity_poly.type
_entity_poly.pdbx_seq_one_letter_code
_entity_poly.pdbx_strand_id
1 'polypeptide(L)'
;LEWRWCKPESPLQSFQLSENDKTVTFHPTISWGTAVARGTALLTNGLHYWELKAVSPLYGTDVMVGIGRTCAKLDHYSQEFRSVLGIDCDSWGLSYRGALMHDGQTYPLGSCAFKKGSIIGCLLDLWHLKLYFYVDGQLNPNACFK
;
A
#
# COMPACT_ATOMS: atom_id res chain seq x y z
N LEU A 1 -9.41 5.22 -16.88
CA LEU A 1 -8.76 6.29 -16.08
C LEU A 1 -7.26 6.04 -16.12
N GLU A 2 -6.43 7.07 -16.29
CA GLU A 2 -4.97 6.91 -16.19
C GLU A 2 -4.57 7.11 -14.71
N TRP A 3 -3.97 6.09 -14.08
CA TRP A 3 -3.54 6.15 -12.68
C TRP A 3 -2.34 7.07 -12.49
N ARG A 4 -2.33 7.84 -11.39
CA ARG A 4 -1.20 8.66 -10.92
C ARG A 4 -1.17 8.71 -9.40
N TRP A 5 0.02 8.92 -8.84
CA TRP A 5 0.21 9.23 -7.43
C TRP A 5 -0.01 10.73 -7.15
N CYS A 6 -0.54 11.04 -5.97
CA CYS A 6 -0.63 12.40 -5.47
C CYS A 6 0.77 12.95 -5.18
N LYS A 7 0.96 14.23 -5.49
CA LYS A 7 2.23 14.92 -5.18
C LYS A 7 2.41 15.04 -3.67
N PRO A 8 3.65 14.98 -3.17
CA PRO A 8 3.92 15.16 -1.74
C PRO A 8 3.44 16.55 -1.29
N GLU A 9 2.76 16.58 -0.15
CA GLU A 9 2.21 17.82 0.42
C GLU A 9 3.28 18.63 1.17
N SER A 10 4.36 17.98 1.61
CA SER A 10 5.44 18.61 2.39
C SER A 10 6.72 18.81 1.58
N PRO A 11 7.50 19.87 1.87
CA PRO A 11 8.80 20.13 1.23
C PRO A 11 9.90 19.13 1.63
N LEU A 12 9.76 18.46 2.79
CA LEU A 12 10.57 17.30 3.16
C LEU A 12 10.03 16.09 2.40
N GLN A 13 10.49 15.92 1.16
CA GLN A 13 10.02 14.84 0.29
C GLN A 13 10.47 13.47 0.83
N SER A 14 9.60 12.88 1.64
CA SER A 14 9.72 11.49 2.10
C SER A 14 9.58 10.49 0.94
N PHE A 15 9.10 10.94 -0.21
CA PHE A 15 9.13 10.22 -1.49
C PHE A 15 9.26 11.16 -2.69
N GLN A 16 9.74 10.62 -3.81
CA GLN A 16 9.81 11.27 -5.11
C GLN A 16 8.98 10.51 -6.15
N LEU A 17 8.42 11.25 -7.11
CA LEU A 17 7.66 10.71 -8.23
C LEU A 17 8.45 10.79 -9.53
N SER A 18 8.31 9.79 -10.38
CA SER A 18 8.90 9.73 -11.72
C SER A 18 7.95 9.07 -12.71
N GLU A 19 8.33 9.01 -13.99
CA GLU A 19 7.57 8.33 -15.06
C GLU A 19 6.12 8.83 -15.18
N ASN A 20 5.93 10.15 -15.25
CA ASN A 20 4.61 10.80 -15.28
C ASN A 20 3.75 10.45 -14.05
N ASP A 21 4.36 10.51 -12.86
CA ASP A 21 3.72 10.26 -11.56
C ASP A 21 3.18 8.82 -11.40
N LYS A 22 3.77 7.84 -12.10
CA LYS A 22 3.41 6.41 -12.02
C LYS A 22 4.34 5.61 -11.12
N THR A 23 5.59 6.07 -10.97
CA THR A 23 6.60 5.42 -10.15
C THR A 23 6.89 6.27 -8.92
N VAL A 24 6.91 5.63 -7.75
CA VAL A 24 7.21 6.25 -6.46
C VAL A 24 8.53 5.68 -5.91
N THR A 25 9.42 6.57 -5.50
CA THR A 25 10.67 6.23 -4.80
C THR A 25 10.60 6.80 -3.39
N PHE A 26 10.44 5.93 -2.39
CA PHE A 26 10.43 6.33 -0.99
C PHE A 26 11.85 6.55 -0.47
N HIS A 27 12.04 7.59 0.34
CA HIS A 27 13.29 7.94 1.02
C HIS A 27 14.53 7.89 0.10
N PRO A 28 14.56 8.70 -0.98
CA PRO A 28 15.60 8.64 -2.01
C PRO A 28 17.02 8.98 -1.50
N THR A 29 17.12 9.68 -0.37
CA THR A 29 18.39 10.10 0.24
C THR A 29 18.61 9.45 1.60
N ILE A 30 17.70 9.67 2.54
CA ILE A 30 17.74 9.11 3.89
C ILE A 30 16.34 8.74 4.35
N SER A 31 16.23 7.63 5.08
CA SER A 31 14.98 7.20 5.68
C SER A 31 14.78 7.85 7.05
N TRP A 32 13.66 8.54 7.20
CA TRP A 32 13.22 9.12 8.46
C TRP A 32 11.72 8.89 8.59
N GLY A 33 11.33 8.06 9.56
CA GLY A 33 9.95 7.64 9.78
C GLY A 33 9.32 6.91 8.61
N THR A 34 7.99 6.92 8.54
CA THR A 34 7.20 6.26 7.50
C THR A 34 6.73 7.27 6.45
N ALA A 35 6.91 6.93 5.17
CA ALA A 35 6.41 7.69 4.03
C ALA A 35 5.19 6.99 3.40
N VAL A 36 4.21 7.77 2.94
CA VAL A 36 2.99 7.25 2.32
C VAL A 36 2.69 8.01 1.03
N ALA A 37 2.38 7.27 -0.03
CA ALA A 37 1.88 7.82 -1.28
C ALA A 37 0.43 7.35 -1.51
N ARG A 38 -0.43 8.26 -1.96
CA ARG A 38 -1.84 8.00 -2.26
C ARG A 38 -2.11 8.14 -3.75
N GLY A 39 -2.99 7.33 -4.30
CA GLY A 39 -3.47 7.51 -5.67
C GLY A 39 -4.39 8.71 -5.80
N THR A 40 -4.50 9.26 -7.01
CA THR A 40 -5.40 10.38 -7.31
C THR A 40 -6.85 9.96 -7.53
N ALA A 41 -7.10 8.68 -7.83
CA ALA A 41 -8.43 8.18 -8.15
C ALA A 41 -9.20 7.77 -6.88
N LEU A 42 -10.37 8.36 -6.67
CA LEU A 42 -11.32 7.88 -5.67
C LEU A 42 -12.04 6.62 -6.17
N LEU A 43 -12.02 5.57 -5.37
CA LEU A 43 -12.67 4.30 -5.64
C LEU A 43 -14.00 4.26 -4.88
N THR A 44 -15.12 4.52 -5.56
CA THR A 44 -16.41 4.79 -4.91
C THR A 44 -17.50 3.77 -5.20
N ASN A 45 -17.42 3.00 -6.30
CA ASN A 45 -18.38 1.96 -6.64
C ASN A 45 -17.80 0.98 -7.66
N GLY A 46 -18.28 -0.27 -7.63
CA GLY A 46 -17.94 -1.29 -8.61
C GLY A 46 -16.71 -2.10 -8.24
N LEU A 47 -16.09 -2.63 -9.29
CA LEU A 47 -14.87 -3.42 -9.22
C LEU A 47 -13.69 -2.57 -9.70
N HIS A 48 -12.65 -2.52 -8.89
CA HIS A 48 -11.40 -1.85 -9.23
C HIS A 48 -10.24 -2.83 -9.13
N TYR A 49 -9.42 -2.89 -10.16
CA TYR A 49 -8.20 -3.68 -10.18
C TYR A 49 -7.01 -2.81 -10.56
N TRP A 50 -5.92 -2.95 -9.82
CA TRP A 50 -4.64 -2.31 -10.14
C TRP A 50 -3.48 -3.21 -9.72
N GLU A 51 -2.33 -2.95 -10.32
CA GLU A 51 -1.09 -3.69 -10.05
C GLU A 51 0.02 -2.72 -9.66
N LEU A 52 0.86 -3.16 -8.74
CA LEU A 52 2.09 -2.49 -8.35
C LEU A 52 3.26 -3.43 -8.57
N LYS A 53 4.36 -2.92 -9.10
CA LYS A 53 5.61 -3.68 -9.25
C LYS A 53 6.64 -3.19 -8.25
N ALA A 54 7.20 -4.12 -7.47
CA ALA A 54 8.33 -3.82 -6.60
C ALA A 54 9.62 -3.74 -7.45
N VAL A 55 10.00 -2.53 -7.86
CA VAL A 55 11.13 -2.31 -8.80
C VAL A 55 12.51 -2.39 -8.15
N SER A 56 12.61 -2.04 -6.87
CA SER A 56 13.84 -2.07 -6.06
C SER A 56 13.73 -3.10 -4.93
N PRO A 57 14.87 -3.52 -4.34
CA PRO A 57 14.83 -4.29 -3.10
C PRO A 57 14.04 -3.55 -2.00
N LEU A 58 13.22 -4.30 -1.29
CA LEU A 58 12.40 -3.80 -0.19
C LEU A 58 13.15 -4.02 1.13
N TYR A 59 13.23 -2.97 1.95
CA TYR A 59 13.96 -2.98 3.21
C TYR A 59 13.21 -2.21 4.28
N GLY A 60 13.70 -2.30 5.51
CA GLY A 60 13.20 -1.56 6.66
C GLY A 60 12.24 -2.39 7.52
N THR A 61 11.56 -1.69 8.43
CA THR A 61 10.55 -2.31 9.29
C THR A 61 9.45 -2.93 8.45
N ASP A 62 8.88 -2.16 7.51
CA ASP A 62 7.82 -2.63 6.64
C ASP A 62 7.73 -1.86 5.32
N VAL A 63 7.14 -2.50 4.31
CA VAL A 63 6.68 -1.91 3.06
C VAL A 63 5.29 -2.49 2.81
N MET A 64 4.31 -1.65 2.54
CA MET A 64 2.91 -2.06 2.49
C MET A 64 2.21 -1.60 1.22
N VAL A 65 1.19 -2.35 0.81
CA VAL A 65 0.25 -2.01 -0.27
C VAL A 65 -1.16 -2.15 0.26
N GLY A 66 -2.08 -1.27 -0.12
CA GLY A 66 -3.48 -1.39 0.30
C GLY A 66 -4.34 -0.20 -0.06
N ILE A 67 -5.39 0.01 0.73
CA ILE A 67 -6.34 1.12 0.56
C ILE A 67 -6.54 1.84 1.89
N GLY A 68 -6.96 3.10 1.80
CA GLY A 68 -7.36 3.89 2.95
C GLY A 68 -8.50 4.83 2.61
N ARG A 69 -9.32 5.15 3.61
CA ARG A 69 -10.33 6.20 3.50
C ARG A 69 -9.65 7.56 3.39
N THR A 70 -10.34 8.55 2.82
CA THR A 70 -9.79 9.91 2.68
C THR A 70 -9.50 10.58 4.02
N CYS A 71 -10.14 10.13 5.11
CA CYS A 71 -9.90 10.58 6.47
C CYS A 71 -8.70 9.91 7.17
N ALA A 72 -8.09 8.88 6.57
CA ALA A 72 -6.96 8.18 7.16
C ALA A 72 -5.77 9.14 7.35
N LYS A 73 -5.30 9.28 8.59
CA LYS A 73 -4.25 10.23 8.98
C LYS A 73 -2.86 9.60 8.91
N LEU A 74 -2.50 9.07 7.75
CA LEU A 74 -1.29 8.26 7.60
C LEU A 74 0.01 9.06 7.76
N ASP A 75 -0.01 10.37 7.47
CA ASP A 75 1.16 11.25 7.56
C ASP A 75 1.56 11.60 9.01
N HIS A 76 0.70 11.29 9.99
CA HIS A 76 0.98 11.51 11.41
C HIS A 76 2.20 10.70 11.89
N TYR A 77 2.50 9.58 11.24
CA TYR A 77 3.61 8.69 11.58
C TYR A 77 4.91 9.02 10.81
N SER A 78 5.01 10.21 10.22
CA SER A 78 6.17 10.63 9.41
C SER A 78 7.51 10.67 10.16
N GLN A 79 7.51 10.62 11.49
CA GLN A 79 8.72 10.54 12.31
C GLN A 79 8.87 9.20 13.05
N GLU A 80 8.00 8.23 12.79
CA GLU A 80 8.02 6.91 13.41
C GLU A 80 8.18 5.81 12.36
N PHE A 81 8.97 4.78 12.65
CA PHE A 81 9.11 3.62 11.76
C PHE A 81 8.01 2.60 12.05
N ARG A 82 6.84 2.72 11.42
CA ARG A 82 5.69 1.83 11.63
C ARG A 82 5.01 1.36 10.34
N SER A 83 4.36 0.20 10.44
CA SER A 83 3.34 -0.29 9.50
C SER A 83 2.06 0.53 9.65
N VAL A 84 1.85 1.50 8.76
CA VAL A 84 0.76 2.49 8.90
C VAL A 84 -0.56 2.07 8.24
N LEU A 85 -0.52 1.22 7.21
CA LEU A 85 -1.76 0.71 6.62
C LEU A 85 -2.35 -0.37 7.53
N GLY A 86 -3.57 -0.15 8.02
CA GLY A 86 -4.24 -1.03 8.96
C GLY A 86 -3.89 -0.78 10.43
N ILE A 87 -3.17 0.30 10.74
CA ILE A 87 -2.91 0.71 12.13
C ILE A 87 -4.20 1.11 12.86
N ASP A 88 -5.20 1.56 12.10
CA ASP A 88 -6.53 1.93 12.53
C ASP A 88 -7.59 1.27 11.62
N CYS A 89 -8.86 1.57 11.87
CA CYS A 89 -9.97 1.09 11.07
C CYS A 89 -10.16 1.87 9.76
N ASP A 90 -9.38 2.93 9.50
CA ASP A 90 -9.50 3.78 8.31
C ASP A 90 -8.69 3.26 7.12
N SER A 91 -7.87 2.21 7.32
CA SER A 91 -7.01 1.64 6.27
C SER A 91 -6.87 0.13 6.37
N TRP A 92 -6.47 -0.48 5.25
CA TRP A 92 -6.22 -1.92 5.09
C TRP A 92 -4.93 -2.11 4.33
N GLY A 93 -4.04 -2.97 4.82
CA GLY A 93 -2.71 -3.16 4.24
C GLY A 93 -2.27 -4.61 4.14
N LEU A 94 -1.50 -4.92 3.11
CA LEU A 94 -0.66 -6.10 2.98
C LEU A 94 0.81 -5.67 3.13
N SER A 95 1.48 -6.21 4.14
CA SER A 95 2.93 -6.08 4.34
C SER A 95 3.71 -6.93 3.33
N TYR A 96 4.89 -6.48 2.93
CA TYR A 96 5.84 -7.26 2.11
C TYR A 96 6.30 -8.54 2.79
N ARG A 97 6.10 -8.66 4.10
CA ARG A 97 6.31 -9.88 4.89
C ARG A 97 5.15 -10.87 4.79
N GLY A 98 4.09 -10.54 4.05
CA GLY A 98 2.94 -11.41 3.82
C GLY A 98 1.94 -11.43 4.98
N ALA A 99 1.79 -10.31 5.69
CA ALA A 99 0.77 -10.15 6.73
C ALA A 99 -0.29 -9.15 6.30
N LEU A 100 -1.56 -9.46 6.54
CA LEU A 100 -2.65 -8.49 6.42
C LEU A 100 -2.78 -7.70 7.71
N MET A 101 -3.09 -6.41 7.60
CA MET A 101 -3.23 -5.51 8.74
C MET A 101 -4.48 -4.64 8.59
N HIS A 102 -5.28 -4.56 9.65
CA HIS A 102 -6.47 -3.72 9.76
C HIS A 102 -6.89 -3.58 11.23
N ASP A 103 -7.36 -2.39 11.62
CA ASP A 103 -7.87 -2.09 12.97
C ASP A 103 -6.88 -2.46 14.09
N GLY A 104 -5.60 -2.18 13.84
CA GLY A 104 -4.49 -2.50 14.76
C GLY A 104 -4.18 -4.00 14.87
N GLN A 105 -4.90 -4.86 14.15
CA GLN A 105 -4.68 -6.31 14.14
C GLN A 105 -3.74 -6.70 13.00
N THR A 106 -2.95 -7.75 13.25
CA THR A 106 -2.04 -8.36 12.26
C THR A 106 -2.44 -9.82 12.04
N TYR A 107 -2.59 -10.20 10.78
CA TYR A 107 -2.95 -11.54 10.34
C TYR A 107 -1.82 -12.10 9.46
N PRO A 108 -0.85 -12.84 10.05
CA PRO A 108 0.26 -13.40 9.30
C PRO A 108 -0.22 -14.51 8.36
N LEU A 109 0.00 -14.36 7.06
CA LEU A 109 -0.35 -15.37 6.07
C LEU A 109 0.89 -16.08 5.50
N GLY A 110 2.02 -15.36 5.43
CA GLY A 110 3.32 -15.86 4.92
C GLY A 110 3.36 -16.10 3.41
N SER A 111 2.30 -16.68 2.83
CA SER A 111 2.21 -17.00 1.39
C SER A 111 1.98 -15.79 0.49
N CYS A 112 1.79 -14.59 1.06
CA CYS A 112 1.60 -13.34 0.34
C CYS A 112 2.77 -12.37 0.53
N ALA A 113 3.93 -12.87 0.95
CA ALA A 113 5.14 -12.07 1.00
C ALA A 113 5.59 -11.70 -0.41
N PHE A 114 6.11 -10.49 -0.59
CA PHE A 114 6.56 -10.00 -1.88
C PHE A 114 7.93 -9.31 -1.76
N LYS A 115 8.66 -9.27 -2.86
CA LYS A 115 10.05 -8.77 -2.90
C LYS A 115 10.31 -8.07 -4.23
N LYS A 116 11.54 -7.59 -4.43
CA LYS A 116 11.96 -7.04 -5.73
C LYS A 116 11.59 -7.99 -6.87
N GLY A 117 10.96 -7.43 -7.89
CA GLY A 117 10.49 -8.13 -9.07
C GLY A 117 9.03 -8.57 -8.98
N SER A 118 8.47 -8.71 -7.77
CA SER A 118 7.09 -9.16 -7.59
C SER A 118 6.09 -8.14 -8.14
N ILE A 119 4.99 -8.66 -8.66
CA ILE A 119 3.79 -7.91 -9.05
C ILE A 119 2.70 -8.16 -8.00
N ILE A 120 2.21 -7.09 -7.40
CA ILE A 120 1.16 -7.11 -6.39
C ILE A 120 -0.12 -6.61 -7.04
N GLY A 121 -1.07 -7.52 -7.29
CA GLY A 121 -2.40 -7.20 -7.78
C GLY A 121 -3.35 -6.93 -6.61
N CYS A 122 -4.19 -5.90 -6.75
CA CYS A 122 -5.20 -5.53 -5.76
C CYS A 122 -6.56 -5.50 -6.44
N LEU A 123 -7.51 -6.32 -5.95
CA LEU A 123 -8.89 -6.31 -6.41
C LEU A 123 -9.80 -5.80 -5.29
N LEU A 124 -10.38 -4.63 -5.51
CA LEU A 124 -11.38 -4.05 -4.63
C LEU A 124 -12.77 -4.26 -5.23
N ASP A 125 -13.59 -5.03 -4.53
CA ASP A 125 -14.99 -5.30 -4.84
C ASP A 125 -15.87 -4.52 -3.86
N LEU A 126 -16.34 -3.34 -4.29
CA LEU A 126 -17.19 -2.49 -3.47
C LEU A 126 -18.65 -2.96 -3.44
N TRP A 127 -19.05 -3.89 -4.31
CA TRP A 127 -20.38 -4.48 -4.25
C TRP A 127 -20.50 -5.47 -3.09
N HIS A 128 -19.43 -6.22 -2.83
CA HIS A 128 -19.36 -7.20 -1.75
C HIS A 128 -18.49 -6.77 -0.55
N LEU A 129 -17.93 -5.55 -0.59
CA LEU A 129 -17.03 -4.97 0.41
C LEU A 129 -15.80 -5.83 0.69
N LYS A 130 -15.18 -6.36 -0.37
CA LYS A 130 -13.99 -7.22 -0.26
C LYS A 130 -12.77 -6.61 -0.92
N LEU A 131 -11.62 -6.79 -0.28
CA LEU A 131 -10.32 -6.46 -0.84
C LEU A 131 -9.47 -7.72 -0.90
N TYR A 132 -8.99 -8.07 -2.11
CA TYR A 132 -8.13 -9.22 -2.35
C TYR A 132 -6.75 -8.78 -2.81
N PHE A 133 -5.73 -9.55 -2.40
CA PHE A 133 -4.36 -9.37 -2.87
C PHE A 133 -3.86 -10.59 -3.63
N TYR A 134 -3.16 -10.31 -4.72
CA TYR A 134 -2.48 -11.29 -5.57
C TYR A 134 -0.98 -10.97 -5.53
N VAL A 135 -0.14 -11.98 -5.40
CA VAL A 135 1.31 -11.82 -5.56
C VAL A 135 1.76 -12.75 -6.67
N ASP A 136 2.36 -12.17 -7.71
CA ASP A 136 2.86 -12.90 -8.89
C ASP A 136 1.77 -13.79 -9.54
N GLY A 137 0.55 -13.25 -9.60
CA GLY A 137 -0.65 -13.90 -10.16
C GLY A 137 -1.33 -14.91 -9.23
N GLN A 138 -0.78 -15.18 -8.04
CA GLN A 138 -1.35 -16.13 -7.09
C GLN A 138 -2.23 -15.44 -6.05
N LEU A 139 -3.48 -15.90 -5.92
CA LEU A 139 -4.39 -15.52 -4.85
C LEU A 139 -4.21 -16.47 -3.66
N ASN A 140 -4.00 -15.93 -2.46
CA ASN A 140 -4.29 -16.69 -1.24
C ASN A 140 -5.76 -16.43 -0.87
N PRO A 141 -6.61 -17.48 -0.76
CA PRO A 141 -8.00 -17.32 -0.34
C PRO A 141 -8.18 -16.63 1.02
N ASN A 142 -7.16 -16.70 1.88
CA ASN A 142 -7.12 -16.04 3.19
C ASN A 142 -6.55 -14.61 3.12
N ALA A 143 -5.98 -14.19 1.99
CA ALA A 143 -5.50 -12.82 1.76
C ALA A 143 -6.63 -11.89 1.30
N CYS A 144 -7.71 -11.87 2.08
CA CYS A 144 -8.91 -11.11 1.81
C CYS A 144 -9.39 -10.42 3.08
N PHE A 145 -9.67 -9.12 2.98
CA PHE A 145 -10.51 -8.43 3.96
C PHE A 145 -11.98 -8.59 3.57
N LYS A 146 -12.82 -8.88 4.57
CA LYS A 146 -14.26 -9.09 4.45
C LYS A 146 -15.03 -8.04 5.24
#